data_AF-A0A813KKD3-F1
#
_entry.id   AF-A0A813KKD3-F1
#
_cell.length_a   1.000
_cell.length_b   1.000
_cell.length_c   1.000
_cell.angle_alpha   90.00
_cell.angle_beta   90.00
_cell.angle_gamma   90.00
#
_symmetry.space_group_name_H-M   'P 1'
#
loop_
_entity.id
_entity.type
_entity.pdbx_description
1 polymer ?
#
loop_
_entity_poly.entity_id
_entity_poly.type
_entity_poly.pdbx_seq_one_letter_code
_entity_poly.pdbx_strand_id
1 'polypeptide(L)'
;VLCLGDPENHPSMWCISLGQLKQFAALAKAKLGPTVYARASTTDVVKQLVQPATMAAGRSYACMLNWRELLQVDVFISHAWAENFGNFVTSVEKALENRVRAEETSLWICSFALCQSSNADNIKHQIGKDLSQAPFEKALQRAKEFLVVRNSECDLYSRAWCAYEVFRAHQLGIKIAATGPDSFTKGAVDIMSCSATDKEDEKRIKDAIRDAAEIEAINKIVTEIKSIKRT
;
A
#
# COMPACT_ATOMS: atom_id res chain seq x y z
N VAL A 1 13.34 -18.34 8.05
CA VAL A 1 12.80 -17.44 7.00
C VAL A 1 11.97 -16.40 7.73
N LEU A 2 12.13 -15.12 7.41
CA LEU A 2 11.40 -13.95 7.92
C LEU A 2 12.23 -12.97 8.76
N CYS A 3 12.14 -11.71 8.34
CA CYS A 3 12.44 -10.47 9.06
C CYS A 3 11.64 -10.29 10.38
N LEU A 4 11.14 -11.37 10.98
CA LEU A 4 10.27 -11.35 12.15
C LEU A 4 11.06 -11.96 13.31
N GLY A 5 11.67 -11.12 14.14
CA GLY A 5 12.39 -11.55 15.35
C GLY A 5 13.64 -10.75 15.68
N ASP A 6 14.17 -9.97 14.73
CA ASP A 6 15.22 -9.00 15.00
C ASP A 6 14.57 -7.68 15.47
N PRO A 7 14.80 -7.23 16.72
CA PRO A 7 14.23 -5.98 17.22
C PRO A 7 14.70 -4.75 16.42
N GLU A 8 15.80 -4.83 15.68
CA GLU A 8 16.28 -3.76 14.79
C GLU A 8 15.55 -3.76 13.43
N ASN A 9 14.75 -4.79 13.13
CA ASN A 9 14.03 -4.96 11.86
C ASN A 9 12.53 -4.67 11.99
N HIS A 10 12.21 -3.45 12.43
CA HIS A 10 10.82 -3.03 12.65
C HIS A 10 10.06 -2.89 11.31
N PRO A 11 8.76 -3.26 11.21
CA PRO A 11 8.00 -3.18 9.95
C PRO A 11 7.92 -1.80 9.28
N SER A 12 8.10 -0.74 10.06
CA SER A 12 8.23 0.62 9.56
C SER A 12 9.50 0.87 8.75
N MET A 13 10.44 -0.07 8.74
CA MET A 13 11.70 0.02 8.01
C MET A 13 11.70 -0.81 6.72
N TRP A 14 10.57 -1.44 6.38
CA TRP A 14 10.41 -2.27 5.18
C TRP A 14 10.00 -1.42 3.97
N CYS A 15 10.74 -0.35 3.73
CA CYS A 15 10.44 0.62 2.69
C CYS A 15 11.39 0.50 1.49
N ILE A 16 10.92 1.01 0.36
CA ILE A 16 11.75 1.33 -0.80
C ILE A 16 11.74 2.84 -1.00
N SER A 17 12.80 3.43 -1.55
CA SER A 17 12.76 4.85 -1.93
C SER A 17 11.94 5.07 -3.21
N LEU A 18 11.53 6.32 -3.48
CA LEU A 18 10.93 6.68 -4.77
C LEU A 18 11.84 6.30 -5.94
N GLY A 19 13.15 6.51 -5.82
CA GLY A 19 14.10 6.12 -6.85
C GLY A 19 14.15 4.61 -7.06
N GLN A 20 14.06 3.81 -5.99
CA GLN A 20 13.96 2.35 -6.10
C GLN A 20 12.65 1.91 -6.76
N LEU A 21 11.52 2.57 -6.49
CA LEU A 21 10.26 2.30 -7.18
C LEU A 21 10.38 2.56 -8.69
N LYS A 22 11.00 3.68 -9.08
CA LYS A 22 11.24 4.03 -10.50
C LYS A 22 12.18 3.04 -11.18
N GLN A 23 13.26 2.64 -10.51
CA GLN A 23 14.18 1.61 -11.02
C GLN A 23 13.47 0.25 -11.18
N PHE A 24 12.63 -0.13 -10.21
CA PHE A 24 11.84 -1.35 -10.32
C PHE A 24 10.84 -1.28 -11.48
N ALA A 25 10.21 -0.13 -11.71
CA ALA A 25 9.33 0.08 -12.87
C ALA A 25 10.08 -0.09 -14.21
N ALA A 26 11.29 0.46 -14.32
CA ALA A 26 12.14 0.26 -15.48
C ALA A 26 12.53 -1.21 -15.67
N LEU A 27 12.91 -1.90 -14.59
CA LEU A 27 13.19 -3.34 -14.60
C LEU A 27 11.96 -4.15 -15.05
N ALA A 28 10.79 -3.86 -14.50
CA ALA A 28 9.55 -4.55 -14.85
C ALA A 28 9.20 -4.35 -16.32
N LYS A 29 9.34 -3.13 -16.85
CA LYS A 29 9.13 -2.84 -18.27
C LYS A 29 10.12 -3.59 -19.17
N ALA A 30 11.39 -3.68 -18.76
CA ALA A 30 12.40 -4.43 -19.50
C ALA A 30 12.14 -5.95 -19.49
N LYS A 31 11.70 -6.51 -18.36
CA LYS A 31 11.44 -7.95 -18.21
C LYS A 31 10.15 -8.42 -18.88
N LEU A 32 9.08 -7.63 -18.78
CA LEU A 32 7.77 -7.98 -19.36
C LEU A 32 7.66 -7.58 -20.83
N GLY A 33 8.50 -6.65 -21.29
CA GLY A 33 8.34 -5.97 -22.56
C GLY A 33 7.28 -4.86 -22.50
N PRO A 34 7.39 -3.83 -23.36
CA PRO A 34 6.58 -2.62 -23.26
C PRO A 34 5.07 -2.87 -23.39
N THR A 35 4.68 -3.81 -24.26
CA THR A 35 3.26 -4.12 -24.53
C THR A 35 2.55 -4.81 -23.37
N VAL A 36 3.25 -5.73 -22.68
CA VAL A 36 2.71 -6.42 -21.51
C VAL A 36 2.75 -5.49 -20.30
N TYR A 37 3.85 -4.76 -20.10
CA TYR A 37 3.98 -3.80 -19.02
C TYR A 37 2.88 -2.72 -19.06
N ALA A 38 2.55 -2.20 -20.24
CA ALA A 38 1.54 -1.15 -20.39
C ALA A 38 0.14 -1.54 -19.89
N ARG A 39 -0.18 -2.84 -19.84
CA ARG A 39 -1.47 -3.38 -19.38
C ARG A 39 -1.40 -4.09 -18.03
N ALA A 40 -0.19 -4.25 -17.48
CA ALA A 40 0.01 -5.07 -16.29
C ALA A 40 -0.56 -4.37 -15.05
N SER A 41 -1.37 -5.10 -14.29
CA SER A 41 -1.78 -4.66 -12.96
C SER A 41 -0.61 -4.79 -11.97
N THR A 42 -0.72 -4.14 -10.82
CA THR A 42 0.22 -4.37 -9.71
C THR A 42 0.27 -5.85 -9.32
N THR A 43 -0.86 -6.54 -9.36
CA THR A 43 -0.94 -8.00 -9.14
C THR A 43 -0.07 -8.77 -10.14
N ASP A 44 -0.14 -8.43 -11.44
CA ASP A 44 0.61 -9.13 -12.48
C ASP A 44 2.12 -8.92 -12.32
N VAL A 45 2.54 -7.70 -12.00
CA VAL A 45 3.95 -7.34 -11.79
C VAL A 45 4.48 -8.03 -10.53
N VAL A 46 3.71 -8.04 -9.44
CA VAL A 46 4.08 -8.69 -8.18
C VAL A 46 4.24 -10.19 -8.37
N LYS A 47 3.28 -10.87 -9.02
CA LYS A 47 3.35 -12.31 -9.29
C LYS A 47 4.58 -12.69 -10.12
N GLN A 48 4.94 -11.88 -11.11
CA GLN A 48 6.04 -12.21 -12.03
C GLN A 48 7.42 -11.86 -11.50
N LEU A 49 7.56 -10.84 -10.65
CA LEU A 49 8.87 -10.29 -10.27
C LEU A 49 9.11 -10.26 -8.76
N VAL A 50 8.13 -9.81 -7.98
CA VAL A 50 8.31 -9.62 -6.53
C VAL A 50 8.19 -10.94 -5.79
N GLN A 51 7.09 -11.67 -6.02
CA GLN A 51 6.80 -12.97 -5.40
C GLN A 51 7.93 -14.00 -5.56
N PRO A 52 8.47 -14.28 -6.77
CA PRO A 52 9.58 -15.22 -6.90
C PRO A 52 10.85 -14.73 -6.16
N ALA A 53 11.13 -13.43 -6.19
CA ALA A 53 12.29 -12.86 -5.51
C ALA A 53 12.18 -12.99 -3.98
N THR A 54 11.02 -12.67 -3.41
CA THR A 54 10.78 -12.77 -1.96
C THR A 54 10.76 -14.21 -1.47
N MET A 55 10.19 -15.13 -2.26
CA MET A 55 10.21 -16.56 -1.95
C MET A 55 11.64 -17.12 -1.95
N ALA A 56 12.46 -16.75 -2.93
CA ALA A 56 13.85 -17.20 -3.01
C ALA A 56 14.72 -16.64 -1.87
N ALA A 57 14.52 -15.37 -1.51
CA ALA A 57 15.33 -14.69 -0.49
C ALA A 57 14.83 -14.92 0.95
N GLY A 58 13.57 -15.34 1.13
CA GLY A 58 12.96 -15.53 2.43
C GLY A 58 12.76 -14.22 3.23
N ARG A 59 12.63 -13.09 2.53
CA ARG A 59 12.42 -11.75 3.09
C ARG A 59 11.66 -10.87 2.08
N SER A 60 11.11 -9.74 2.55
CA SER A 60 10.40 -8.80 1.67
C SER A 60 11.35 -8.12 0.66
N TYR A 61 10.80 -7.63 -0.43
CA TYR A 61 11.59 -7.04 -1.52
C TYR A 61 12.31 -5.77 -1.06
N ALA A 62 11.64 -4.96 -0.24
CA ALA A 62 12.24 -3.81 0.41
C ALA A 62 13.50 -4.19 1.22
N CYS A 63 13.38 -5.23 2.07
CA CYS A 63 14.51 -5.72 2.86
C CYS A 63 15.61 -6.37 2.00
N MET A 64 15.30 -6.87 0.80
CA MET A 64 16.31 -7.36 -0.14
C MET A 64 17.13 -6.20 -0.71
N LEU A 65 16.47 -5.13 -1.14
CA LEU A 65 17.15 -3.96 -1.71
C LEU A 65 18.00 -3.23 -0.67
N ASN A 66 17.50 -3.16 0.56
CA ASN A 66 18.05 -2.32 1.63
C ASN A 66 18.72 -3.13 2.75
N TRP A 67 19.25 -4.31 2.43
CA TRP A 67 19.76 -5.25 3.45
C TRP A 67 20.94 -4.72 4.29
N ARG A 68 21.67 -3.71 3.78
CA ARG A 68 22.77 -3.07 4.50
C ARG A 68 22.30 -1.93 5.41
N GLU A 69 21.25 -1.22 5.01
CA GLU A 69 20.72 -0.05 5.69
C GLU A 69 19.23 0.05 5.34
N LEU A 70 18.38 -0.38 6.27
CA LEU A 70 16.93 -0.37 6.09
C LEU A 70 16.38 1.06 6.10
N LEU A 71 15.30 1.28 5.36
CA LEU A 71 14.71 2.61 5.16
C LEU A 71 13.49 2.81 6.05
N GLN A 72 13.52 3.80 6.95
CA GLN A 72 12.38 4.17 7.77
C GLN A 72 11.30 4.87 6.94
N VAL A 73 10.03 4.51 7.14
CA VAL A 73 8.88 5.07 6.41
C VAL A 73 8.78 6.59 6.56
N ASP A 74 8.72 7.28 5.43
CA ASP A 74 8.26 8.67 5.35
C ASP A 74 6.78 8.69 4.97
N VAL A 75 6.44 7.99 3.88
CA VAL A 75 5.09 7.98 3.29
C VAL A 75 4.55 6.56 3.27
N PHE A 76 3.41 6.36 3.93
CA PHE A 76 2.63 5.13 3.79
C PHE A 76 1.73 5.23 2.55
N ILE A 77 1.81 4.23 1.67
CA ILE A 77 1.08 4.21 0.40
C ILE A 77 -0.12 3.25 0.49
N SER A 78 -1.33 3.81 0.42
CA SER A 78 -2.57 3.04 0.26
C SER A 78 -2.97 2.98 -1.21
N HIS A 79 -3.13 1.78 -1.76
CA HIS A 79 -3.26 1.58 -3.20
C HIS A 79 -4.01 0.28 -3.56
N ALA A 80 -4.43 0.15 -4.83
CA ALA A 80 -5.23 -0.97 -5.30
C ALA A 80 -4.37 -2.03 -6.02
N TRP A 81 -4.47 -3.30 -5.62
CA TRP A 81 -3.73 -4.38 -6.30
C TRP A 81 -4.14 -4.61 -7.76
N ALA A 82 -5.38 -4.26 -8.11
CA ALA A 82 -5.92 -4.35 -9.45
C ALA A 82 -5.53 -3.17 -10.35
N GLU A 83 -4.93 -2.10 -9.80
CA GLU A 83 -4.57 -0.93 -10.60
C GLU A 83 -3.45 -1.23 -11.59
N ASN A 84 -3.42 -0.48 -12.69
CA ASN A 84 -2.30 -0.51 -13.63
C ASN A 84 -1.00 -0.03 -12.96
N PHE A 85 0.04 -0.87 -12.99
CA PHE A 85 1.29 -0.62 -12.26
C PHE A 85 2.04 0.62 -12.78
N GLY A 86 2.04 0.85 -14.11
CA GLY A 86 2.68 2.04 -14.69
C GLY A 86 2.00 3.34 -14.26
N ASN A 87 0.67 3.35 -14.24
CA ASN A 87 -0.12 4.49 -13.77
C ASN A 87 0.05 4.74 -12.27
N PHE A 88 0.15 3.67 -11.46
CA PHE A 88 0.48 3.74 -10.04
C PHE A 88 1.81 4.46 -9.82
N VAL A 89 2.90 3.99 -10.46
CA VAL A 89 4.23 4.59 -10.32
C VAL A 89 4.23 6.06 -10.74
N THR A 90 3.60 6.37 -11.87
CA THR A 90 3.47 7.76 -12.37
C THR A 90 2.73 8.66 -11.37
N SER A 91 1.69 8.15 -10.71
CA SER A 91 0.89 8.92 -9.76
C SER A 91 1.66 9.20 -8.47
N VAL A 92 2.46 8.23 -8.00
CA VAL A 92 3.34 8.40 -6.84
C VAL A 92 4.46 9.38 -7.16
N GLU A 93 5.11 9.26 -8.32
CA GLU A 93 6.17 10.18 -8.76
C GLU A 93 5.68 11.63 -8.78
N LYS A 94 4.56 11.90 -9.45
CA LYS A 94 3.96 13.25 -9.50
C LYS A 94 3.61 13.81 -8.12
N ALA A 95 3.15 12.98 -7.20
CA ALA A 95 2.80 13.42 -5.85
C ALA A 95 4.03 13.88 -5.04
N LEU A 96 5.23 13.44 -5.42
CA LEU A 96 6.46 13.63 -4.65
C LEU A 96 7.52 14.47 -5.39
N GLU A 97 7.35 14.72 -6.69
CA GLU A 97 8.36 15.33 -7.58
C GLU A 97 8.88 16.69 -7.10
N ASN A 98 8.05 17.48 -6.40
CA ASN A 98 8.41 18.81 -5.92
C ASN A 98 9.13 18.81 -4.55
N ARG A 99 9.47 17.64 -4.00
CA ARG A 99 10.23 17.54 -2.73
C ARG A 99 11.73 17.75 -2.98
N VAL A 100 12.39 18.46 -2.06
CA VAL A 100 13.84 18.74 -2.09
C VAL A 100 14.71 17.46 -2.19
N ARG A 101 14.18 16.30 -1.75
CA ARG A 101 14.83 14.97 -1.89
C ARG A 101 13.81 13.91 -2.30
N ALA A 102 13.05 14.17 -3.37
CA ALA A 102 11.98 13.28 -3.84
C ALA A 102 12.44 11.82 -3.99
N GLU A 103 13.56 11.59 -4.67
CA GLU A 103 14.11 10.25 -4.95
C GLU A 103 14.46 9.43 -3.70
N GLU A 104 14.76 10.11 -2.60
CA GLU A 104 15.15 9.50 -1.32
C GLU A 104 13.96 9.29 -0.37
N THR A 105 12.79 9.80 -0.74
CA THR A 105 11.57 9.66 0.07
C THR A 105 11.26 8.17 0.22
N SER A 106 11.19 7.69 1.47
CA SER A 106 11.00 6.28 1.78
C SER A 106 9.51 5.92 1.82
N LEU A 107 9.13 4.94 1.01
CA LEU A 107 7.76 4.54 0.74
C LEU A 107 7.48 3.17 1.34
N TRP A 108 6.48 3.08 2.21
CA TRP A 108 5.93 1.80 2.61
C TRP A 108 4.80 1.42 1.66
N ILE A 109 5.03 0.40 0.84
CA ILE A 109 4.06 -0.11 -0.15
C ILE A 109 3.88 -1.60 0.11
N CYS A 110 2.65 -2.04 0.40
CA CYS A 110 2.38 -3.39 0.88
C CYS A 110 2.95 -4.51 -0.02
N SER A 111 2.97 -4.31 -1.34
CA SER A 111 3.49 -5.27 -2.31
C SER A 111 5.01 -5.48 -2.20
N PHE A 112 5.76 -4.47 -1.77
CA PHE A 112 7.22 -4.54 -1.60
C PHE A 112 7.64 -4.77 -0.14
N ALA A 113 6.85 -4.27 0.81
CA ALA A 113 7.13 -4.32 2.24
C ALA A 113 6.87 -5.70 2.85
N LEU A 114 5.86 -6.42 2.36
CA LEU A 114 5.54 -7.78 2.81
C LEU A 114 6.28 -8.82 1.98
N CYS A 115 6.62 -9.96 2.58
CA CYS A 115 7.16 -11.09 1.85
C CYS A 115 6.03 -11.74 1.03
N GLN A 116 6.08 -11.56 -0.29
CA GLN A 116 5.07 -12.11 -1.19
C GLN A 116 5.27 -13.62 -1.37
N SER A 117 4.16 -14.36 -1.44
CA SER A 117 4.17 -15.82 -1.53
C SER A 117 2.98 -16.32 -2.35
N SER A 118 3.14 -17.46 -3.02
CA SER A 118 2.03 -18.16 -3.69
C SER A 118 1.15 -18.93 -2.71
N ASN A 119 1.65 -19.16 -1.49
CA ASN A 119 0.86 -19.71 -0.40
C ASN A 119 0.22 -18.58 0.41
N ALA A 120 -1.11 -18.50 0.38
CA ALA A 120 -1.88 -17.51 1.12
C ALA A 120 -1.63 -17.57 2.64
N ASP A 121 -1.36 -18.74 3.20
CA ASP A 121 -1.11 -18.90 4.64
C ASP A 121 0.16 -18.17 5.09
N ASN A 122 1.17 -18.08 4.22
CA ASN A 122 2.38 -17.30 4.51
C ASN A 122 2.08 -15.80 4.62
N ILE A 123 1.12 -15.29 3.84
CA ILE A 123 0.68 -13.90 3.92
C ILE A 123 -0.17 -13.69 5.18
N LYS A 124 -1.12 -14.58 5.45
CA LYS A 124 -1.95 -14.54 6.67
C LYS A 124 -1.10 -14.59 7.93
N HIS A 125 -0.08 -15.43 7.96
CA HIS A 125 0.83 -15.54 9.09
C HIS A 125 1.61 -14.24 9.33
N GLN A 126 2.05 -13.56 8.25
CA GLN A 126 2.71 -12.25 8.35
C GLN A 126 1.78 -11.15 8.85
N ILE A 127 0.52 -11.14 8.41
CA ILE A 127 -0.49 -10.19 8.90
C ILE A 127 -0.81 -10.47 10.37
N GLY A 128 -0.90 -11.74 10.75
CA GLY A 128 -1.21 -12.17 12.10
C GLY A 128 -2.69 -12.01 12.45
N LYS A 129 -3.02 -12.42 13.68
CA LYS A 129 -4.40 -12.39 14.19
C LYS A 129 -4.81 -11.05 14.79
N ASP A 130 -3.83 -10.32 15.32
CA ASP A 130 -4.05 -9.01 15.92
C ASP A 130 -3.68 -7.90 14.93
N LEU A 131 -4.68 -7.13 14.50
CA LEU A 131 -4.49 -6.00 13.59
C LEU A 131 -3.52 -4.95 14.17
N SER A 132 -3.50 -4.78 15.50
CA SER A 132 -2.59 -3.85 16.18
C SER A 132 -1.12 -4.22 16.03
N GLN A 133 -0.85 -5.52 15.79
CA GLN A 133 0.49 -6.08 15.66
C GLN A 133 0.92 -6.28 14.21
N ALA A 134 -0.01 -6.11 13.27
CA ALA A 134 0.25 -6.36 11.87
C ALA A 134 1.30 -5.39 11.30
N PRO A 135 2.10 -5.81 10.31
CA PRO A 135 3.16 -4.98 9.75
C PRO A 135 2.70 -3.63 9.20
N PHE A 136 1.52 -3.58 8.57
CA PHE A 136 0.96 -2.32 8.04
C PHE A 136 0.63 -1.34 9.16
N GLU A 137 0.06 -1.80 10.28
CA GLU A 137 -0.29 -0.96 11.41
C GLU A 137 0.97 -0.40 12.08
N LYS A 138 1.98 -1.24 12.28
CA LYS A 138 3.29 -0.83 12.82
C LYS A 138 4.01 0.16 11.91
N ALA A 139 3.87 0.03 10.59
CA ALA A 139 4.40 0.99 9.64
C ALA A 139 3.62 2.30 9.68
N LEU A 140 2.30 2.24 9.65
CA LEU A 140 1.42 3.41 9.66
C LEU A 140 1.62 4.26 10.92
N GLN A 141 1.77 3.65 12.10
CA GLN A 141 2.08 4.33 13.37
C GLN A 141 3.37 5.17 13.35
N ARG A 142 4.29 4.89 12.42
CA ARG A 142 5.56 5.63 12.29
C ARG A 142 5.66 6.42 10.99
N ALA A 143 4.61 6.42 10.16
CA ALA A 143 4.58 7.18 8.92
C ALA A 143 4.37 8.67 9.21
N LYS A 144 5.07 9.53 8.45
CA LYS A 144 4.91 10.99 8.54
C LYS A 144 3.70 11.45 7.72
N GLU A 145 3.42 10.75 6.63
CA GLU A 145 2.33 11.05 5.71
C GLU A 145 1.63 9.78 5.25
N PHE A 146 0.34 9.90 4.95
CA PHE A 146 -0.48 8.85 4.35
C PHE A 146 -0.93 9.30 2.96
N LEU A 147 -0.47 8.63 1.92
CA LEU A 147 -0.79 8.95 0.53
C LEU A 147 -1.68 7.87 -0.08
N VAL A 148 -2.86 8.29 -0.49
CA VAL A 148 -3.83 7.47 -1.23
C VAL A 148 -3.56 7.58 -2.72
N VAL A 149 -3.28 6.46 -3.38
CA VAL A 149 -3.11 6.41 -4.83
C VAL A 149 -4.41 5.92 -5.47
N ARG A 150 -5.19 6.85 -6.01
CA ARG A 150 -6.42 6.53 -6.74
C ARG A 150 -6.08 5.99 -8.13
N ASN A 151 -7.02 5.26 -8.72
CA ASN A 151 -6.83 4.60 -10.01
C ASN A 151 -8.14 4.60 -10.82
N SER A 152 -8.08 4.11 -12.06
CA SER A 152 -9.23 4.02 -12.97
C SER A 152 -9.82 2.62 -13.11
N GLU A 153 -9.22 1.61 -12.47
CA GLU A 153 -9.58 0.20 -12.62
C GLU A 153 -10.62 -0.23 -11.59
N CYS A 154 -10.51 0.25 -10.35
CA CYS A 154 -11.48 -0.03 -9.29
C CYS A 154 -11.57 1.06 -8.23
N ASP A 155 -12.73 1.11 -7.56
CA ASP A 155 -12.89 1.93 -6.37
C ASP A 155 -12.03 1.38 -5.24
N LEU A 156 -11.04 2.16 -4.80
CA LEU A 156 -10.10 1.78 -3.75
C LEU A 156 -10.83 1.36 -2.47
N TYR A 157 -11.93 2.04 -2.14
CA TYR A 157 -12.66 1.83 -0.89
C TYR A 157 -13.69 0.70 -0.95
N SER A 158 -13.81 0.02 -2.09
CA SER A 158 -14.42 -1.31 -2.14
C SER A 158 -13.56 -2.37 -1.43
N ARG A 159 -12.30 -2.05 -1.10
CA ARG A 159 -11.34 -2.94 -0.43
C ARG A 159 -11.24 -2.62 1.05
N ALA A 160 -11.52 -3.61 1.90
CA ALA A 160 -11.55 -3.42 3.35
C ALA A 160 -10.21 -2.97 3.93
N TRP A 161 -9.09 -3.44 3.37
CA TRP A 161 -7.78 -2.99 3.81
C TRP A 161 -7.56 -1.48 3.59
N CYS A 162 -7.96 -0.92 2.45
CA CYS A 162 -7.83 0.51 2.19
C CYS A 162 -8.77 1.36 3.07
N ALA A 163 -9.95 0.83 3.38
CA ALA A 163 -10.85 1.41 4.36
C ALA A 163 -10.23 1.48 5.76
N TYR A 164 -9.66 0.36 6.20
CA TYR A 164 -8.96 0.26 7.48
C TYR A 164 -7.78 1.23 7.57
N GLU A 165 -6.98 1.33 6.52
CA GLU A 165 -5.81 2.21 6.46
C GLU A 165 -6.21 3.70 6.63
N VAL A 166 -7.28 4.16 5.99
CA VAL A 166 -7.80 5.53 6.18
C VAL A 166 -8.34 5.73 7.59
N PHE A 167 -9.09 4.75 8.11
CA PHE A 167 -9.56 4.77 9.49
C PHE A 167 -8.42 4.95 10.49
N ARG A 168 -7.35 4.17 10.33
CA ARG A 168 -6.18 4.25 11.22
C ARG A 168 -5.40 5.53 11.02
N ALA A 169 -5.22 6.01 9.79
CA ALA A 169 -4.58 7.30 9.52
C ALA A 169 -5.33 8.45 10.20
N HIS A 170 -6.67 8.41 10.18
CA HIS A 170 -7.53 9.36 10.89
C HIS A 170 -7.30 9.31 12.41
N GLN A 171 -7.37 8.11 13.01
CA GLN A 171 -7.18 7.95 14.47
C GLN A 171 -5.78 8.33 14.94
N LEU A 172 -4.77 8.17 14.09
CA LEU A 172 -3.38 8.56 14.37
C LEU A 172 -3.10 10.04 14.08
N GLY A 173 -4.06 10.78 13.53
CA GLY A 173 -3.88 12.20 13.16
C GLY A 173 -2.88 12.41 12.02
N ILE A 174 -2.65 11.40 11.18
CA ILE A 174 -1.69 11.48 10.08
C ILE A 174 -2.31 12.31 8.95
N LYS A 175 -1.51 13.19 8.34
CA LYS A 175 -1.93 13.95 7.17
C LYS A 175 -2.24 13.01 6.02
N ILE A 176 -3.48 13.06 5.55
CA ILE A 176 -3.96 12.29 4.40
C ILE A 176 -3.85 13.15 3.13
N ALA A 177 -3.14 12.62 2.13
CA ALA A 177 -3.05 13.18 0.79
C ALA A 177 -3.58 12.17 -0.23
N ALA A 178 -3.97 12.64 -1.42
CA ALA A 178 -4.42 11.78 -2.51
C ALA A 178 -3.79 12.17 -3.85
N THR A 179 -3.51 11.18 -4.69
CA THR A 179 -3.01 11.34 -6.06
C THR A 179 -3.77 10.41 -7.01
N GLY A 180 -3.42 10.43 -8.29
CA GLY A 180 -4.01 9.57 -9.32
C GLY A 180 -5.36 10.06 -9.85
N PRO A 181 -5.93 9.36 -10.85
CA PRO A 181 -7.22 9.70 -11.44
C PRO A 181 -8.40 9.53 -10.46
N ASP A 182 -9.43 10.35 -10.64
CA ASP A 182 -10.63 10.48 -9.80
C ASP A 182 -11.85 9.77 -10.41
N SER A 183 -11.62 8.60 -11.03
CA SER A 183 -12.63 7.87 -11.80
C SER A 183 -13.83 7.38 -10.98
N PHE A 184 -13.71 7.32 -9.65
CA PHE A 184 -14.72 6.78 -8.72
C PHE A 184 -15.27 7.85 -7.75
N THR A 185 -15.55 9.04 -8.28
CA THR A 185 -16.10 10.21 -7.53
C THR A 185 -17.61 10.18 -7.30
N LYS A 186 -18.35 9.39 -8.08
CA LYS A 186 -19.82 9.39 -8.06
C LYS A 186 -20.36 8.39 -7.05
N GLY A 187 -21.52 8.72 -6.48
CA GLY A 187 -22.28 7.84 -5.59
C GLY A 187 -22.08 8.15 -4.11
N ALA A 188 -22.99 7.63 -3.28
CA ALA A 188 -22.85 7.70 -1.84
C ALA A 188 -21.66 6.84 -1.38
N VAL A 189 -20.91 7.34 -0.40
CA VAL A 189 -19.83 6.59 0.23
C VAL A 189 -20.38 5.85 1.45
N ASP A 190 -20.20 4.54 1.46
CA ASP A 190 -20.37 3.70 2.65
C ASP A 190 -19.14 2.81 2.78
N ILE A 191 -18.28 3.13 3.75
CA ILE A 191 -17.05 2.40 4.01
C ILE A 191 -17.30 0.96 4.47
N MET A 192 -18.48 0.65 5.03
CA MET A 192 -18.83 -0.69 5.49
C MET A 192 -19.23 -1.64 4.35
N SER A 193 -19.49 -1.10 3.15
CA SER A 193 -19.71 -1.87 1.93
C SER A 193 -18.43 -2.52 1.36
N CYS A 194 -17.26 -2.21 1.93
CA CYS A 194 -15.99 -2.78 1.52
C CYS A 194 -15.91 -4.31 1.75
N SER A 195 -14.95 -4.96 1.09
CA SER A 195 -14.72 -6.41 1.20
C SER A 195 -13.24 -6.77 1.20
N ALA A 196 -12.90 -7.95 1.75
CA ALA A 196 -11.58 -8.54 1.61
C ALA A 196 -11.69 -9.96 1.04
N THR A 197 -10.61 -10.40 0.38
CA THR A 197 -10.51 -11.77 -0.14
C THR A 197 -10.58 -12.80 0.98
N ASP A 198 -9.92 -12.52 2.10
CA ASP A 198 -10.05 -13.30 3.32
C ASP A 198 -11.21 -12.79 4.17
N LYS A 199 -12.11 -13.70 4.57
CA LYS A 199 -13.32 -13.36 5.30
C LYS A 199 -13.10 -13.11 6.79
N GLU A 200 -12.03 -13.67 7.36
CA GLU A 200 -11.62 -13.35 8.72
C GLU A 200 -11.02 -11.94 8.78
N ASP A 201 -10.19 -11.56 7.80
CA ASP A 201 -9.70 -10.19 7.63
C ASP A 201 -10.86 -9.21 7.50
N GLU A 202 -11.81 -9.48 6.59
CA GLU A 202 -12.97 -8.61 6.37
C GLU A 202 -13.75 -8.37 7.66
N LYS A 203 -14.04 -9.46 8.40
CA LYS A 203 -14.76 -9.37 9.67
C LYS A 203 -13.98 -8.55 10.69
N ARG A 204 -12.69 -8.83 10.89
CA ARG A 204 -11.85 -8.13 11.88
C ARG A 204 -11.73 -6.64 11.59
N ILE A 205 -11.59 -6.29 10.31
CA ILE A 205 -11.53 -4.89 9.86
C ILE A 205 -12.86 -4.18 10.14
N LYS A 206 -13.99 -4.78 9.74
CA LYS A 206 -15.32 -4.20 9.97
C LYS A 206 -15.62 -4.07 11.46
N ASP A 207 -15.22 -5.06 12.26
CA ASP A 207 -15.33 -5.01 13.72
C ASP A 207 -14.49 -3.88 14.33
N ALA A 208 -13.34 -3.53 13.73
CA ALA A 208 -12.49 -2.43 14.19
C ALA A 208 -13.07 -1.05 13.88
N ILE A 209 -13.78 -0.88 12.76
CA ILE A 209 -14.37 0.40 12.29
C ILE A 209 -15.81 0.60 12.81
N ARG A 210 -16.36 -0.35 13.57
CA ARG A 210 -17.80 -0.47 13.87
C ARG A 210 -18.49 0.71 14.57
N ASP A 211 -17.75 1.66 15.13
CA ASP A 211 -18.33 2.81 15.82
C ASP A 211 -19.02 3.75 14.82
N ALA A 212 -20.25 4.17 15.09
CA ALA A 212 -21.05 4.95 14.14
C ALA A 212 -20.46 6.34 13.87
N ALA A 213 -19.86 6.99 14.88
CA ALA A 213 -19.23 8.29 14.71
C ALA A 213 -17.94 8.15 13.86
N GLU A 214 -17.19 7.07 14.06
CA GLU A 214 -16.04 6.74 13.21
C GLU A 214 -16.48 6.49 11.76
N ILE A 215 -17.52 5.68 11.53
CA ILE A 215 -18.04 5.41 10.17
C ILE A 215 -18.41 6.71 9.45
N GLU A 216 -19.12 7.63 10.12
CA GLU A 216 -19.50 8.91 9.53
C GLU A 216 -18.27 9.77 9.19
N ALA A 217 -17.32 9.88 10.13
CA ALA A 217 -16.08 10.61 9.93
C ALA A 217 -15.27 10.05 8.75
N ILE A 218 -15.12 8.73 8.69
CA ILE A 218 -14.38 8.07 7.61
C ILE A 218 -15.11 8.21 6.27
N ASN A 219 -16.44 8.09 6.22
CA ASN A 219 -17.20 8.32 4.99
C ASN A 219 -17.00 9.74 4.45
N LYS A 220 -16.94 10.75 5.32
CA LYS A 220 -16.64 12.14 4.92
C LYS A 220 -15.22 12.25 4.36
N ILE A 221 -14.22 11.74 5.06
CA ILE A 221 -12.81 11.74 4.62
C ILE A 221 -12.66 11.05 3.26
N VAL A 222 -13.28 9.89 3.08
CA VAL A 222 -13.26 9.13 1.82
C VAL A 222 -13.92 9.91 0.69
N THR A 223 -15.03 10.60 0.95
CA THR A 223 -15.71 11.47 -0.03
C THR A 223 -14.79 12.60 -0.49
N GLU A 224 -14.08 13.24 0.45
CA GLU A 224 -13.09 14.27 0.14
C GLU A 224 -11.95 13.69 -0.69
N ILE A 225 -11.34 12.57 -0.27
CA ILE A 225 -10.25 11.89 -0.99
C ILE A 225 -10.65 11.55 -2.43
N LYS A 226 -11.86 11.00 -2.62
CA LYS A 226 -12.40 10.69 -3.95
C LYS A 226 -12.49 11.95 -4.81
N SER A 227 -12.83 13.09 -4.23
CA SER A 227 -13.12 14.36 -4.94
C SER A 227 -11.92 15.31 -5.09
N ILE A 228 -10.75 14.99 -4.50
CA ILE A 228 -9.54 15.83 -4.66
C ILE A 228 -9.19 15.96 -6.14
N LYS A 229 -9.26 17.18 -6.67
CA LYS A 229 -8.85 17.44 -8.06
C LYS A 229 -7.34 17.33 -8.16
N ARG A 230 -6.85 16.85 -9.32
CA ARG A 230 -5.42 16.84 -9.64
C ARG A 230 -4.86 18.24 -9.40
N THR A 231 -3.85 18.33 -8.53
CA THR A 231 -2.95 19.48 -8.48
C THR A 231 -1.93 19.35 -9.60
#